data_AF-A0A8D8Y8R6-F1
#
_entry.id   AF-A0A8D8Y8R6-F1
#
_cell.length_a   1.000
_cell.length_b   1.000
_cell.length_c   1.000
_cell.angle_alpha   90.00
_cell.angle_beta   90.00
_cell.angle_gamma   90.00
#
_symmetry.space_group_name_H-M   'P 1'
#
loop_
_entity.id
_entity.type
_entity.pdbx_description
1 polymer ?
#
loop_
_entity_poly.entity_id
_entity_poly.type
_entity_poly.pdbx_seq_one_letter_code
_entity_poly.pdbx_strand_id
1 'polypeptide(L)'
;MCFCFVYTSVSYYLSSQFLTWTRFTMFLVVCQLMTLISEGLGLILGTVMSPVNGVFIGSVMTALAILFAGFICLFNHMPLPLYYFSFTSYMRWALEGLVVTVYGYGRQPLECPPDHEYCHYRIPETMFKDVGMKDGNYWNDVGALSTYFFIVTIMSYVCLHKSLKN
;
A
#
# COMPACT_ATOMS: atom_id res chain seq x y z
N MET A 1 -1.97 -16.01 -3.11
CA MET A 1 -1.14 -16.05 -1.88
C MET A 1 0.30 -16.50 -2.17
N CYS A 2 0.55 -17.70 -2.71
CA CYS A 2 1.92 -18.16 -3.02
C CYS A 2 2.72 -17.21 -3.92
N PHE A 3 2.08 -16.64 -4.96
CA PHE A 3 2.75 -15.68 -5.85
C PHE A 3 3.20 -14.40 -5.14
N CYS A 4 2.40 -13.89 -4.20
CA CYS A 4 2.75 -12.72 -3.40
C CYS A 4 3.98 -13.02 -2.53
N PHE A 5 4.00 -14.17 -1.86
CA PHE A 5 5.15 -14.60 -1.06
C PHE A 5 6.44 -14.69 -1.88
N VAL A 6 6.40 -15.34 -3.06
CA VAL A 6 7.56 -15.47 -3.94
C VAL A 6 8.04 -14.10 -4.43
N TYR A 7 7.12 -13.26 -4.91
CA TYR A 7 7.44 -11.92 -5.41
C TYR A 7 8.05 -11.04 -4.31
N THR A 8 7.42 -10.99 -3.14
CA THR A 8 7.91 -10.21 -2.00
C THR A 8 9.28 -10.71 -1.53
N SER A 9 9.50 -12.02 -1.48
CA SER A 9 10.80 -12.59 -1.07
C SER A 9 11.93 -12.16 -2.01
N VAL A 10 11.71 -12.27 -3.32
CA VAL A 10 12.71 -11.87 -4.33
C VAL A 10 12.94 -10.36 -4.31
N SER A 11 11.88 -9.56 -4.28
CA SER A 11 11.99 -8.11 -4.25
C SER A 11 12.69 -7.61 -2.99
N TYR A 12 12.38 -8.17 -1.82
CA TYR A 12 13.00 -7.77 -0.55
C TYR A 12 14.50 -8.09 -0.54
N TYR A 13 14.88 -9.23 -1.11
CA TYR A 13 16.28 -9.64 -1.26
C TYR A 13 17.04 -8.70 -2.22
N LEU A 14 16.49 -8.43 -3.41
CA LEU A 14 17.12 -7.56 -4.41
C LEU A 14 17.25 -6.10 -3.93
N SER A 15 16.31 -5.62 -3.12
CA SER A 15 16.36 -4.28 -2.55
C SER A 15 17.36 -4.14 -1.39
N SER A 16 18.13 -5.19 -1.05
CA SER A 16 19.13 -5.19 0.02
C SER A 16 18.59 -4.69 1.37
N GLN A 17 17.31 -4.96 1.65
CA GLN A 17 16.70 -4.55 2.92
C GLN A 17 17.17 -5.47 4.06
N PHE A 18 17.09 -4.98 5.30
CA PHE A 18 17.54 -5.72 6.47
C PHE A 18 16.85 -7.09 6.58
N LEU A 19 17.62 -8.18 6.47
CA LEU A 19 17.13 -9.56 6.57
C LEU A 19 16.76 -9.96 8.00
N THR A 20 15.83 -9.23 8.62
CA THR A 20 15.23 -9.60 9.90
C THR A 20 13.85 -10.19 9.65
N TRP A 21 13.61 -11.40 10.15
CA TRP A 21 12.34 -12.11 9.98
C TRP A 21 11.13 -11.27 10.40
N THR A 22 11.22 -10.51 11.49
CA THR A 22 10.13 -9.64 11.98
C THR A 22 9.73 -8.57 10.96
N ARG A 23 10.70 -7.88 10.35
CA ARG A 23 10.41 -6.82 9.36
C ARG A 23 9.91 -7.42 8.05
N PHE A 24 10.47 -8.55 7.66
CA PHE A 24 10.03 -9.29 6.49
C PHE A 24 8.58 -9.77 6.61
N THR A 25 8.19 -10.36 7.74
CA THR A 25 6.81 -10.83 7.94
C THR A 25 5.83 -9.67 7.99
N MET A 26 6.18 -8.55 8.65
CA MET A 26 5.34 -7.36 8.66
C MET A 26 5.11 -6.80 7.25
N PHE A 27 6.17 -6.73 6.44
CA PHE A 27 6.12 -6.28 5.04
C PHE A 27 5.25 -7.23 4.19
N LEU A 28 5.46 -8.54 4.36
CA LEU A 28 4.71 -9.59 3.66
C LEU A 28 3.20 -9.51 3.96
N VAL A 29 2.81 -9.28 5.22
CA VAL A 29 1.39 -9.14 5.60
C VAL A 29 0.72 -7.98 4.88
N VAL A 30 1.38 -6.82 4.81
CA VAL A 30 0.84 -5.65 4.09
C VAL A 30 0.68 -5.94 2.60
N CYS A 31 1.71 -6.52 1.96
CA CYS A 31 1.63 -6.93 0.55
C CYS A 31 0.51 -7.95 0.29
N GLN A 32 0.31 -8.89 1.22
CA GLN A 32 -0.70 -9.93 1.09
C GLN A 32 -2.11 -9.34 1.22
N LEU A 33 -2.34 -8.44 2.17
CA LEU A 33 -3.62 -7.72 2.33
C LEU A 33 -3.92 -6.86 1.09
N MET A 34 -2.94 -6.10 0.61
CA MET A 34 -3.08 -5.28 -0.60
C MET A 34 -3.50 -6.13 -1.81
N THR A 35 -2.85 -7.28 -2.00
CA THR A 35 -3.16 -8.20 -3.09
C THR A 35 -4.59 -8.74 -3.00
N LEU A 36 -5.05 -9.13 -1.81
CA LEU A 36 -6.41 -9.64 -1.60
C LEU A 36 -7.48 -8.58 -1.87
N ILE A 37 -7.22 -7.32 -1.49
CA ILE A 37 -8.11 -6.19 -1.78
C ILE A 37 -8.21 -5.98 -3.30
N SER A 38 -7.07 -5.94 -4.00
CA SER A 38 -7.06 -5.76 -5.47
C SER A 38 -7.75 -6.91 -6.21
N GLU A 39 -7.56 -8.15 -5.76
CA GLU A 39 -8.24 -9.33 -6.32
C GLU A 39 -9.76 -9.23 -6.15
N GLY A 40 -10.23 -8.86 -4.96
CA GLY A 40 -11.66 -8.65 -4.70
C GLY A 40 -12.28 -7.53 -5.54
N LEU A 41 -11.57 -6.42 -5.73
CA LEU A 41 -12.01 -5.34 -6.63
C LEU A 41 -12.07 -5.79 -8.09
N GLY A 42 -11.10 -6.60 -8.53
CA GLY A 42 -11.11 -7.21 -9.87
C GLY A 42 -12.32 -8.11 -10.10
N LEU A 43 -12.70 -8.92 -9.11
CA LEU A 43 -13.92 -9.74 -9.15
C LEU A 43 -15.19 -8.89 -9.24
N ILE A 44 -15.28 -7.79 -8.50
CA ILE A 44 -16.43 -6.87 -8.56
C ILE A 44 -16.55 -6.26 -9.97
N LEU A 45 -15.46 -5.73 -10.52
CA LEU A 45 -15.48 -5.12 -11.85
C LEU A 45 -15.80 -6.14 -12.95
N GLY A 46 -15.24 -7.35 -12.85
CA GLY A 46 -15.48 -8.43 -13.81
C GLY A 46 -16.89 -9.01 -13.80
N THR A 47 -17.61 -8.92 -12.66
CA THR A 47 -19.00 -9.40 -12.54
C THR A 47 -20.03 -8.35 -12.91
N VAL A 48 -19.75 -7.06 -12.67
CA VAL A 48 -20.70 -5.96 -12.90
C VAL A 48 -20.62 -5.41 -14.32
N MET A 49 -19.45 -5.44 -14.95
CA MET A 49 -19.19 -4.75 -16.21
C MET A 49 -18.75 -5.71 -17.33
N SER A 50 -18.86 -5.25 -18.57
CA SER A 50 -18.25 -5.98 -19.70
C SER A 50 -16.72 -6.00 -19.55
N PRO A 51 -16.01 -7.02 -20.07
CA PRO A 51 -14.57 -7.15 -19.89
C PRO A 51 -13.77 -5.92 -20.35
N VAL A 52 -14.19 -5.29 -21.46
CA VAL A 52 -13.51 -4.10 -22.00
C VAL A 52 -13.68 -2.90 -21.07
N ASN A 53 -14.90 -2.63 -20.60
CA ASN A 53 -15.17 -1.49 -19.72
C ASN A 53 -14.60 -1.72 -18.30
N GLY A 54 -14.65 -2.95 -17.81
CA GLY A 54 -14.11 -3.34 -16.52
C GLY A 54 -12.59 -3.11 -16.44
N VAL A 55 -11.85 -3.48 -17.48
CA VAL A 55 -10.39 -3.24 -17.55
C VAL A 55 -10.07 -1.76 -17.64
N PHE A 56 -10.83 -0.98 -18.44
CA PHE A 56 -10.64 0.46 -18.53
C PHE A 56 -10.85 1.15 -17.17
N ILE A 57 -11.97 0.85 -16.49
CA ILE A 57 -12.29 1.44 -15.19
C ILE A 57 -11.31 0.97 -14.11
N GLY A 58 -10.93 -0.31 -14.12
CA GLY A 58 -9.92 -0.84 -13.20
C GLY A 58 -8.57 -0.12 -13.33
N SER A 59 -8.16 0.18 -14.57
CA SER A 59 -6.92 0.92 -14.85
C SER A 59 -6.99 2.36 -14.32
N VAL A 60 -8.10 3.07 -14.56
CA VAL A 60 -8.32 4.43 -14.06
C VAL A 60 -8.34 4.45 -12.53
N MET A 61 -9.06 3.51 -11.90
CA MET A 61 -9.13 3.40 -10.44
C MET A 61 -7.75 3.12 -9.82
N THR A 62 -6.95 2.27 -10.45
CA THR A 62 -5.58 1.98 -9.99
C THR A 62 -4.68 3.19 -10.11
N ALA A 63 -4.74 3.93 -11.23
CA ALA A 63 -3.98 5.16 -11.42
C ALA A 63 -4.33 6.21 -10.36
N LEU A 64 -5.62 6.39 -10.07
CA LEU A 64 -6.08 7.30 -9.00
C LEU A 64 -5.63 6.83 -7.62
N ALA A 65 -5.72 5.53 -7.33
CA ALA A 65 -5.28 4.98 -6.05
C ALA A 65 -3.78 5.22 -5.79
N ILE A 66 -2.93 5.08 -6.82
CA ILE A 66 -1.48 5.36 -6.75
C ILE A 66 -1.23 6.87 -6.57
N LEU A 67 -1.97 7.72 -7.28
CA LEU A 67 -1.84 9.19 -7.14
C LEU A 67 -2.05 9.64 -5.70
N PHE A 68 -3.06 9.07 -5.02
CA PHE A 68 -3.39 9.39 -3.63
C PHE A 68 -2.63 8.56 -2.58
N ALA A 69 -1.67 7.72 -3.00
CA ALA A 69 -0.93 6.86 -2.07
C ALA A 69 0.08 7.63 -1.19
N GLY A 70 0.48 8.85 -1.59
CA GLY A 70 1.46 9.67 -0.86
C GLY A 70 2.87 9.69 -1.45
N PHE A 71 3.11 8.95 -2.55
CA PHE A 71 4.39 8.93 -3.26
C PHE A 71 4.49 10.03 -4.34
N ILE A 72 3.47 10.15 -5.21
CA ILE A 72 3.47 11.12 -6.32
C ILE A 72 3.09 12.52 -5.81
N CYS A 73 2.08 12.60 -4.95
CA CYS A 73 1.67 13.82 -4.26
C CYS A 73 1.88 13.61 -2.77
N LEU A 74 2.87 14.30 -2.20
CA LEU A 74 3.16 14.23 -0.77
C LEU A 74 2.01 14.84 0.03
N PHE A 75 1.69 14.25 1.18
CA PHE A 75 0.53 14.66 1.97
C PHE A 75 0.64 16.11 2.48
N ASN A 76 1.86 16.59 2.73
CA ASN A 76 2.11 17.97 3.19
C ASN A 76 1.76 19.04 2.15
N HIS A 77 1.81 18.71 0.85
CA HIS A 77 1.54 19.65 -0.24
C HIS A 77 0.11 19.52 -0.81
N MET A 78 -0.67 18.58 -0.27
CA MET A 78 -2.00 18.29 -0.77
C MET A 78 -3.04 19.28 -0.20
N PRO A 79 -3.93 19.87 -1.03
CA PRO A 79 -4.99 20.72 -0.53
C PRO A 79 -5.97 19.92 0.35
N LEU A 80 -6.52 20.57 1.38
CA LEU A 80 -7.39 19.96 2.41
C LEU A 80 -8.45 18.97 1.87
N PRO A 81 -9.21 19.26 0.79
CA PRO A 81 -10.21 18.33 0.29
C PRO A 81 -9.61 17.01 -0.23
N LEU A 82 -8.52 17.10 -0.99
CA LEU A 82 -7.83 15.92 -1.51
C LEU A 82 -7.15 15.13 -0.38
N TYR A 83 -6.66 15.82 0.65
CA TYR A 83 -6.07 15.17 1.82
C TYR A 83 -7.09 14.26 2.51
N TYR A 84 -8.32 14.74 2.74
CA TYR A 84 -9.38 13.89 3.29
C TYR A 84 -9.78 12.75 2.35
N PHE A 85 -9.80 13.01 1.03
CA PHE A 85 -10.08 11.98 0.04
C PHE A 85 -9.02 10.86 0.05
N SER A 86 -7.75 11.18 0.30
CA SER A 86 -6.67 10.18 0.31
C SER A 86 -6.85 9.10 1.39
N PHE A 87 -7.55 9.37 2.50
CA PHE A 87 -7.86 8.36 3.52
C PHE A 87 -8.80 7.26 3.02
N THR A 88 -9.55 7.53 1.95
CA THR A 88 -10.44 6.54 1.31
C THR A 88 -9.68 5.55 0.42
N SER A 89 -8.41 5.84 0.09
CA SER A 89 -7.59 4.98 -0.76
C SER A 89 -6.91 3.90 0.08
N TYR A 90 -7.14 2.63 -0.25
CA TYR A 90 -6.41 1.52 0.39
C TYR A 90 -4.90 1.57 0.09
N MET A 91 -4.50 2.15 -1.05
CA MET A 91 -3.09 2.29 -1.43
C MET A 91 -2.32 3.26 -0.52
N ARG A 92 -3.00 4.26 0.07
CA ARG A 92 -2.40 5.12 1.09
C ARG A 92 -1.94 4.32 2.29
N TRP A 93 -2.87 3.56 2.90
CA TRP A 93 -2.59 2.73 4.07
C TRP A 93 -1.56 1.63 3.77
N ALA A 94 -1.59 1.07 2.56
CA ALA A 94 -0.60 0.10 2.11
C ALA A 94 0.80 0.73 2.02
N LEU A 95 0.94 1.90 1.39
CA LEU A 95 2.24 2.56 1.27
C LEU A 95 2.78 2.99 2.64
N GLU A 96 1.95 3.60 3.47
CA GLU A 96 2.31 4.00 4.85
C GLU A 96 2.81 2.79 5.65
N GLY A 97 2.05 1.69 5.64
CA GLY A 97 2.45 0.44 6.29
C GLY A 97 3.78 -0.11 5.76
N LEU A 98 3.98 -0.15 4.43
CA LEU A 98 5.24 -0.62 3.84
C LEU A 98 6.42 0.26 4.27
N VAL A 99 6.28 1.58 4.21
CA VAL A 99 7.34 2.52 4.62
C VAL A 99 7.65 2.35 6.11
N VAL A 100 6.65 2.18 6.98
CA VAL A 100 6.84 1.94 8.42
C VAL A 100 7.60 0.63 8.68
N THR A 101 7.31 -0.45 7.95
CA THR A 101 8.04 -1.72 8.13
C THR A 101 9.51 -1.63 7.74
N VAL A 102 9.83 -0.84 6.72
CA VAL A 102 11.20 -0.66 6.20
C VAL A 102 11.99 0.36 7.02
N TYR A 103 11.39 1.49 7.34
CA TYR A 103 12.08 2.67 7.88
C TYR A 103 11.75 2.97 9.34
N GLY A 104 10.64 2.44 9.87
CA GLY A 104 10.19 2.66 11.24
C GLY A 104 10.92 1.80 12.28
N TYR A 105 10.45 1.88 13.53
CA TYR A 105 10.97 1.14 14.69
C TYR A 105 12.46 1.38 14.96
N GLY A 106 12.89 2.64 14.97
CA GLY A 106 14.25 3.03 15.39
C GLY A 106 15.36 2.39 14.54
N ARG A 107 15.18 2.34 13.21
CA ARG A 107 16.20 1.82 12.28
C ARG A 107 17.49 2.63 12.42
N GLN A 108 18.63 1.94 12.41
CA GLN A 108 19.95 2.58 12.43
C GLN A 108 20.11 3.52 11.23
N PRO A 109 20.87 4.63 11.37
CA PRO A 109 21.08 5.59 10.29
C PRO A 109 21.64 4.89 9.05
N LEU A 110 21.14 5.26 7.87
CA LEU A 110 21.64 4.69 6.62
C LEU A 110 23.08 5.15 6.35
N GLU A 111 23.88 4.27 5.76
CA GLU A 111 25.22 4.63 5.31
C GLU A 111 25.13 5.61 4.13
N CYS A 112 25.88 6.70 4.22
CA CYS A 112 25.97 7.69 3.16
C CYS A 112 27.03 7.24 2.16
N PRO A 113 26.83 7.44 0.85
CA PRO A 113 27.88 7.20 -0.14
C PRO A 113 29.16 7.99 0.23
N PRO A 114 30.34 7.41 0.02
CA PRO A 114 31.61 8.02 0.43
C PRO A 114 31.90 9.36 -0.27
N ASP A 115 31.23 9.63 -1.39
CA ASP A 115 31.44 10.84 -2.21
C ASP A 115 30.62 12.06 -1.75
N HIS A 116 29.75 11.91 -0.74
CA HIS A 116 28.84 12.98 -0.30
C HIS A 116 28.93 13.23 1.21
N GLU A 117 29.31 14.45 1.60
CA GLU A 117 29.39 14.87 3.01
C GLU A 117 28.00 15.03 3.67
N TYR A 118 26.94 15.20 2.86
CA TYR A 118 25.58 15.44 3.35
C TYR A 118 24.57 14.44 2.75
N CYS A 119 23.80 13.78 3.61
CA CYS A 119 22.69 12.93 3.22
C CYS A 119 21.44 13.30 4.04
N HIS A 120 20.44 13.87 3.35
CA HIS A 120 19.21 14.35 3.98
C HIS A 120 18.37 13.23 4.61
N TYR A 121 18.37 12.05 3.98
CA TYR A 121 17.58 10.88 4.41
C TYR A 121 18.39 9.85 5.19
N ARG A 122 19.52 10.26 5.78
CA ARG A 122 20.32 9.40 6.67
C ARG A 122 19.49 8.92 7.86
N ILE A 123 18.66 9.79 8.40
CA ILE A 123 17.77 9.52 9.52
C ILE A 123 16.37 9.26 8.95
N PRO A 124 15.80 8.06 9.09
CA PRO A 124 14.51 7.73 8.46
C PRO A 124 13.35 8.65 8.88
N GLU A 125 13.42 9.25 10.06
CA GLU A 125 12.42 10.18 10.59
C GLU A 125 12.27 11.46 9.74
N THR A 126 13.33 11.91 9.05
CA THR A 126 13.24 13.07 8.15
C THR A 126 12.34 12.75 6.96
N MET A 127 12.44 11.53 6.41
CA MET A 127 11.59 11.08 5.31
C MET A 127 10.12 11.01 5.72
N PHE A 128 9.81 10.47 6.90
CA PHE A 128 8.43 10.43 7.40
C PHE A 128 7.83 11.83 7.54
N LYS A 129 8.63 12.78 8.04
CA LYS A 129 8.24 14.18 8.20
C LYS A 129 7.96 14.85 6.85
N ASP A 130 8.82 14.65 5.87
CA ASP A 130 8.70 15.28 4.55
C ASP A 130 7.50 14.74 3.76
N VAL A 131 7.25 13.42 3.83
CA VAL A 131 6.08 12.79 3.21
C VAL A 131 4.78 13.19 3.93
N GLY A 132 4.87 13.54 5.22
CA GLY A 132 3.71 13.92 6.05
C GLY A 132 3.02 12.72 6.71
N MET A 133 3.76 11.63 6.91
CA MET A 133 3.32 10.44 7.64
C MET A 133 3.58 10.66 9.13
N LYS A 134 2.53 10.91 9.90
CA LYS A 134 2.63 11.31 11.32
C LYS A 134 2.80 10.05 12.18
N ASP A 135 4.01 9.83 12.71
CA ASP A 135 4.39 8.71 13.58
C ASP A 135 3.69 7.39 13.20
N GLY A 136 4.07 6.86 12.03
CA GLY A 136 3.41 5.76 11.36
C GLY A 136 3.19 4.54 12.27
N ASN A 137 1.92 4.30 12.59
CA ASN A 137 1.48 3.19 13.42
C ASN A 137 1.11 2.00 12.54
N TYR A 138 2.05 1.07 12.35
CA TYR A 138 1.86 -0.15 11.57
C TYR A 138 0.53 -0.87 11.86
N TRP A 139 0.16 -0.99 13.14
CA TRP A 139 -1.07 -1.67 13.54
C TRP A 139 -2.34 -0.95 13.09
N ASN A 140 -2.31 0.39 13.03
CA ASN A 140 -3.43 1.17 12.51
C ASN A 140 -3.57 0.95 11.00
N ASP A 141 -2.46 0.93 10.27
CA ASP A 141 -2.45 0.68 8.81
C ASP A 141 -2.97 -0.72 8.48
N VAL A 142 -2.49 -1.75 9.21
CA VAL A 142 -2.96 -3.13 9.06
C VAL A 142 -4.44 -3.26 9.44
N GLY A 143 -4.89 -2.56 10.49
CA GLY A 143 -6.30 -2.53 10.89
C GLY A 143 -7.19 -1.92 9.81
N ALA A 144 -6.77 -0.80 9.23
CA ALA A 144 -7.47 -0.15 8.11
C ALA A 144 -7.54 -1.08 6.90
N LEU A 145 -6.41 -1.66 6.46
CA LEU A 145 -6.34 -2.59 5.34
C LEU A 145 -7.21 -3.83 5.56
N SER A 146 -7.21 -4.39 6.76
CA SER A 146 -8.05 -5.54 7.11
C SER A 146 -9.53 -5.19 7.02
N THR A 147 -9.93 -4.00 7.48
CA THR A 147 -11.31 -3.51 7.34
C THR A 147 -11.70 -3.37 5.87
N TYR A 148 -10.82 -2.80 5.03
CA TYR A 148 -11.04 -2.72 3.59
C TYR A 148 -11.20 -4.10 2.94
N PHE A 149 -10.38 -5.07 3.33
CA PHE A 149 -10.48 -6.43 2.85
C PHE A 149 -11.87 -7.02 3.12
N PHE A 150 -12.36 -6.94 4.37
CA PHE A 150 -13.69 -7.46 4.70
C PHE A 150 -14.81 -6.77 3.90
N ILE A 151 -14.74 -5.45 3.74
CA ILE A 151 -15.73 -4.69 2.96
C ILE A 151 -15.73 -5.15 1.50
N VAL A 152 -14.56 -5.26 0.87
CA VAL A 152 -14.44 -5.70 -0.53
C VAL A 152 -14.88 -7.15 -0.70
N THR A 153 -14.56 -8.05 0.24
CA THR A 153 -15.03 -9.44 0.19
C THR A 153 -16.55 -9.54 0.29
N ILE A 154 -17.18 -8.79 1.21
CA ILE A 154 -18.65 -8.76 1.33
C ILE A 154 -19.28 -8.21 0.04
N MET A 155 -18.75 -7.11 -0.50
CA MET A 155 -19.25 -6.53 -1.75
C MET A 155 -19.09 -7.50 -2.93
N SER A 156 -17.93 -8.15 -3.05
CA SER A 156 -17.65 -9.15 -4.09
C SER A 156 -18.62 -10.33 -4.00
N TYR A 157 -18.85 -10.86 -2.79
CA TYR A 157 -19.82 -11.92 -2.56
C TYR A 157 -21.25 -11.51 -2.97
N VAL A 158 -21.69 -10.31 -2.58
CA VAL A 158 -23.01 -9.79 -2.95
C VAL A 158 -23.15 -9.58 -4.46
N CYS A 159 -22.13 -9.01 -5.11
CA CYS A 159 -22.11 -8.82 -6.57
C CYS A 159 -22.18 -10.14 -7.31
N LEU A 160 -21.38 -11.13 -6.91
CA LEU A 160 -21.38 -12.46 -7.52
C LEU A 160 -22.72 -13.17 -7.32
N HIS A 161 -23.27 -13.14 -6.10
CA HIS A 161 -24.56 -13.76 -5.81
C HIS A 161 -25.70 -13.12 -6.63
N LYS A 162 -25.68 -11.79 -6.82
CA LYS A 162 -26.67 -11.11 -7.66
C LYS A 162 -26.51 -11.47 -9.14
N SER A 163 -25.28 -11.56 -9.63
CA SER A 163 -24.97 -11.93 -11.02
C SER A 163 -25.46 -13.35 -11.35
N LEU A 164 -25.33 -14.30 -10.42
CA LEU A 164 -25.78 -15.70 -10.60
C LEU A 164 -27.31 -15.89 -10.54
N LYS A 165 -28.05 -14.93 -9.96
CA LYS A 165 -29.51 -15.02 -9.84
C LYS A 165 -30.24 -14.41 -11.05
N ASN A 166 -29.56 -13.56 -11.82
CA ASN A 166 -30.01 -13.07 -13.12
C ASN A 166 -29.63 -14.05 -14.23
#